data_AF-A0A532EBR9-F1
#
_entry.id   AF-A0A532EBR9-F1
#
_cell.length_a   1.000
_cell.length_b   1.000
_cell.length_c   1.000
_cell.angle_alpha   90.00
_cell.angle_beta   90.00
_cell.angle_gamma   90.00
#
_symmetry.space_group_name_H-M   'P 1'
#
loop_
_entity.id
_entity.type
_entity.pdbx_description
1 polymer ?
#
loop_
_entity_poly.entity_id
_entity_poly.type
_entity_poly.pdbx_seq_one_letter_code
_entity_poly.pdbx_strand_id
1 'polypeptide(L)'
;MLRFRPACSRDEVPVINGDPFTNSKEYPTGFTVGAVLCVGSRATVPVRFDEGGRYKIVEYRLQLSGTTWRVDDLHYPDGATFRGLLKPAKG
;
A
#
# COMPACT_ATOMS: atom_id res chain seq x y z
N MET A 1 -33.50 12.00 8.65
CA MET A 1 -33.35 10.64 8.12
C MET A 1 -31.85 10.31 8.03
N LEU A 2 -31.27 9.60 9.00
CA LEU A 2 -29.88 9.16 8.91
C LEU A 2 -29.79 7.92 8.02
N ARG A 3 -28.98 7.98 6.96
CA ARG A 3 -28.65 6.80 6.14
C ARG A 3 -27.50 6.04 6.82
N PHE A 4 -27.82 4.94 7.48
CA PHE A 4 -26.82 3.94 7.84
C PHE A 4 -26.35 3.26 6.55
N ARG A 5 -25.06 3.42 6.22
CA ARG A 5 -24.42 2.53 5.25
C ARG A 5 -24.11 1.23 5.97
N PRO A 6 -24.64 0.08 5.53
CA PRO A 6 -24.30 -1.20 6.14
C PRO A 6 -22.78 -1.41 6.01
N ALA A 7 -22.16 -1.92 7.08
CA ALA A 7 -20.79 -2.40 7.01
C ALA A 7 -20.74 -3.54 5.98
N CYS A 8 -19.69 -3.55 5.17
CA CYS A 8 -19.49 -4.54 4.13
C CYS A 8 -19.46 -5.97 4.70
N SER A 9 -20.01 -6.92 3.95
CA SER A 9 -19.92 -8.34 4.27
C SER A 9 -18.45 -8.75 4.38
N ARG A 10 -18.12 -9.56 5.39
CA ARG A 10 -16.77 -10.11 5.62
C ARG A 10 -16.25 -10.90 4.43
N ASP A 11 -17.15 -11.41 3.60
CA ASP A 11 -16.84 -12.31 2.48
C ASP A 11 -16.69 -11.59 1.14
N GLU A 12 -16.84 -10.26 1.09
CA GLU A 12 -16.62 -9.50 -0.14
C GLU A 12 -15.12 -9.42 -0.46
N VAL A 13 -14.73 -9.92 -1.64
CA VAL A 13 -13.33 -9.98 -2.07
C VAL A 13 -12.83 -8.57 -2.42
N PRO A 14 -11.74 -8.07 -1.79
CA PRO A 14 -11.14 -6.79 -2.15
C PRO A 14 -10.63 -6.78 -3.60
N VAL A 15 -10.53 -5.61 -4.22
CA VAL A 15 -10.09 -5.43 -5.63
C VAL A 15 -8.56 -5.58 -5.79
N ILE A 16 -7.93 -6.48 -5.01
CA ILE A 16 -6.49 -6.72 -5.04
C ILE A 16 -6.18 -7.72 -6.16
N ASN A 17 -5.35 -7.30 -7.12
CA ASN A 17 -4.98 -8.10 -8.28
C ASN A 17 -3.45 -8.29 -8.35
N GLY A 18 -2.95 -9.23 -7.54
CA GLY A 18 -1.52 -9.50 -7.37
C GLY A 18 -1.03 -9.29 -5.93
N ASP A 19 0.28 -9.14 -5.76
CA ASP A 19 0.89 -8.77 -4.49
C ASP A 19 0.76 -7.25 -4.27
N PRO A 20 0.05 -6.82 -3.22
CA PRO A 20 -0.15 -5.40 -2.92
C PRO A 20 1.10 -4.71 -2.38
N PHE A 21 2.11 -5.43 -1.88
CA PHE A 21 3.33 -4.83 -1.36
C PHE A 21 4.30 -4.44 -2.48
N THR A 22 4.38 -5.28 -3.52
CA THR A 22 5.17 -4.99 -4.72
C THR A 22 4.34 -4.35 -5.81
N ASN A 23 3.02 -4.24 -5.66
CA ASN A 23 2.07 -3.80 -6.70
C ASN A 23 2.18 -4.59 -8.01
N SER A 24 2.50 -5.89 -7.96
CA SER A 24 2.78 -6.71 -9.15
C SER A 24 2.04 -8.05 -9.14
N LYS A 25 1.83 -8.64 -10.32
CA LYS A 25 1.34 -10.02 -10.45
C LYS A 25 2.47 -11.06 -10.40
N GLU A 26 3.63 -10.67 -10.89
CA GLU A 26 4.87 -11.46 -10.86
C GLU A 26 5.87 -10.78 -9.94
N TYR A 27 6.74 -11.55 -9.28
CA TYR A 27 7.72 -10.97 -8.38
C TYR A 27 8.74 -10.10 -9.14
N PRO A 28 9.09 -8.91 -8.62
CA PRO A 28 10.11 -8.07 -9.23
C PRO A 28 11.48 -8.76 -9.17
N THR A 29 12.35 -8.48 -10.14
CA THR A 29 13.69 -9.08 -10.20
C THR A 29 14.66 -8.47 -9.19
N GLY A 30 14.30 -7.31 -8.63
CA GLY A 30 15.08 -6.60 -7.64
C GLY A 30 14.33 -5.40 -7.08
N PHE A 31 14.88 -4.82 -6.02
CA PHE A 31 14.38 -3.55 -5.48
C PHE A 31 15.49 -2.71 -4.87
N THR A 32 15.26 -1.40 -4.81
CA THR A 32 16.14 -0.43 -4.12
C THR A 32 15.31 0.43 -3.18
N VAL A 33 15.79 0.59 -1.95
CA VAL A 33 15.20 1.48 -0.95
C VAL A 33 15.76 2.90 -1.14
N GLY A 34 14.87 3.86 -1.38
CA GLY A 34 15.24 5.27 -1.55
C GLY A 34 15.40 6.02 -0.23
N ALA A 35 15.65 7.32 -0.34
CA ALA A 35 15.83 8.19 0.83
C ALA A 35 14.55 8.24 1.69
N VAL A 36 14.71 8.00 2.99
CA VAL A 36 13.60 7.97 3.95
C VAL A 36 13.28 9.39 4.41
N LEU A 37 11.99 9.75 4.36
CA LEU A 37 11.47 10.96 4.99
C LEU A 37 10.80 10.59 6.32
N CYS A 38 11.41 10.99 7.45
CA CYS A 38 10.85 10.79 8.79
C CYS A 38 10.31 12.10 9.37
N VAL A 39 9.08 12.07 9.89
CA VAL A 39 8.45 13.19 10.61
C VAL A 39 7.80 12.64 11.87
N GLY A 40 8.43 12.86 13.02
CA GLY A 40 7.98 12.33 14.31
C GLY A 40 7.91 10.80 14.31
N SER A 41 6.73 10.26 14.62
CA SER A 41 6.47 8.81 14.64
C SER A 41 6.03 8.23 13.29
N ARG A 42 6.20 8.98 12.19
CA ARG A 42 5.86 8.56 10.83
C ARG A 42 7.09 8.58 9.93
N ALA A 43 7.17 7.62 9.03
CA ALA A 43 8.18 7.59 7.98
C ALA A 43 7.56 7.27 6.62
N THR A 44 8.16 7.81 5.56
CA THR A 44 7.83 7.49 4.18
C THR A 44 9.06 6.94 3.50
N VAL A 45 8.97 5.73 3.00
CA VAL A 45 10.07 4.99 2.39
C VAL A 45 9.70 4.69 0.94
N PRO A 46 10.25 5.42 -0.05
CA PRO A 46 10.07 5.07 -1.45
C PRO A 46 10.85 3.80 -1.77
N VAL A 47 10.19 2.77 -2.29
CA VAL A 47 10.84 1.53 -2.74
C VAL A 47 10.65 1.41 -4.24
N ARG A 48 11.77 1.36 -4.98
CA ARG A 48 11.80 1.11 -6.41
C ARG A 48 11.85 -0.39 -6.66
N PHE A 49 10.92 -0.92 -7.43
CA PHE A 49 10.92 -2.31 -7.89
C PHE A 49 11.27 -2.38 -9.37
N ASP A 50 12.15 -3.31 -9.74
CA ASP A 50 12.58 -3.54 -11.13
C ASP A 50 11.75 -4.66 -11.77
N GLU A 51 11.25 -4.39 -12.98
CA GLU A 51 10.32 -5.24 -13.74
C GLU A 51 10.82 -5.41 -15.18
N GLY A 52 11.94 -6.12 -15.37
CA GLY A 52 12.40 -6.53 -16.71
C GLY A 52 12.63 -5.38 -17.71
N GLY A 53 13.23 -4.28 -17.25
CA GLY A 53 13.50 -3.08 -18.07
C GLY A 53 12.57 -1.90 -17.79
N ARG A 54 11.53 -2.10 -16.97
CA ARG A 54 10.74 -1.03 -16.36
C ARG A 54 10.98 -0.99 -14.86
N TYR A 55 10.51 0.08 -14.24
CA TYR A 55 10.46 0.18 -12.79
C TYR A 55 9.19 0.92 -12.37
N LYS A 56 8.85 0.74 -11.10
CA LYS A 56 7.82 1.54 -10.42
C LYS A 56 8.26 1.81 -8.98
N ILE A 57 7.66 2.83 -8.37
CA ILE A 57 7.95 3.22 -7.00
C ILE A 57 6.68 3.06 -6.18
N VAL A 58 6.78 2.31 -5.08
CA VAL A 58 5.72 2.22 -4.07
C VAL A 58 6.21 2.95 -2.82
N GLU A 59 5.43 3.88 -2.30
CA GLU A 59 5.77 4.57 -1.05
C GLU A 59 5.21 3.81 0.14
N TYR A 60 6.09 3.25 0.96
CA TYR A 60 5.69 2.62 2.22
C TYR A 60 5.53 3.70 3.29
N ARG A 61 4.32 3.81 3.83
CA ARG A 61 4.02 4.67 4.98
C ARG A 61 4.18 3.83 6.22
N LEU A 62 5.11 4.21 7.09
CA LEU A 62 5.41 3.52 8.33
C LEU A 62 4.93 4.34 9.53
N GLN A 63 4.47 3.64 10.56
CA GLN A 63 4.14 4.19 11.87
C GLN A 63 5.02 3.52 12.93
N LEU A 64 5.66 4.31 13.78
CA LEU A 64 6.39 3.81 14.93
C LEU A 64 5.39 3.36 15.99
N SER A 65 5.49 2.10 16.39
CA SER A 65 4.66 1.48 17.43
C SER A 65 5.58 0.93 18.52
N GLY A 66 5.69 1.64 19.63
CA GLY A 66 6.71 1.37 20.64
C GLY A 66 8.09 1.66 20.08
N THR A 67 8.93 0.63 19.95
CA THR A 67 10.28 0.73 19.38
C THR A 67 10.39 0.18 17.96
N THR A 68 9.26 -0.25 17.35
CA THR A 68 9.27 -0.92 16.04
C THR A 68 8.49 -0.12 15.00
N TRP A 69 9.09 0.10 13.84
CA TRP A 69 8.40 0.61 12.67
C TRP A 69 7.53 -0.47 12.05
N ARG A 70 6.26 -0.15 11.80
CA ARG A 70 5.31 -1.05 11.14
C ARG A 70 4.75 -0.38 9.90
N VAL A 71 4.48 -1.17 8.87
CA VAL A 71 3.77 -0.70 7.68
C VAL A 71 2.35 -0.29 8.09
N ASP A 72 2.03 0.98 7.88
CA ASP A 72 0.72 1.58 8.14
C ASP A 72 -0.13 1.58 6.87
N ASP A 73 0.45 1.99 5.73
CA ASP A 73 -0.18 2.00 4.39
C ASP A 73 0.88 1.92 3.28
N LEU A 74 0.44 1.72 2.04
CA LEU A 74 1.27 1.83 0.84
C LEU A 74 0.58 2.77 -0.14
N HIS A 75 1.34 3.67 -0.77
CA HIS A 75 0.84 4.51 -1.85
C HIS A 75 1.46 4.06 -3.17
N TYR A 76 0.60 3.84 -4.16
CA TYR A 76 0.97 3.35 -5.48
C TYR A 76 1.13 4.50 -6.49
N PRO A 77 1.85 4.30 -7.62
CA PRO A 77 2.05 5.34 -8.63
C PRO A 77 0.78 5.93 -9.23
N ASP A 78 -0.31 5.17 -9.24
CA ASP A 78 -1.62 5.57 -9.77
C ASP A 78 -2.47 6.38 -8.75
N GLY A 79 -1.92 6.62 -7.56
CA GLY A 79 -2.59 7.32 -6.48
C GLY A 79 -3.52 6.46 -5.62
N ALA A 80 -3.68 5.16 -5.93
CA ALA A 80 -4.35 4.24 -5.03
C ALA A 80 -3.51 3.98 -3.77
N THR A 81 -4.17 3.53 -2.70
CA THR A 81 -3.47 3.10 -1.47
C THR A 81 -3.91 1.70 -1.06
N PHE A 82 -3.05 0.99 -0.34
CA PHE A 82 -3.36 -0.36 0.13
C PHE A 82 -4.62 -0.37 1.01
N ARG A 83 -4.73 0.57 1.96
CA ARG A 83 -5.96 0.76 2.75
C ARG A 83 -7.17 1.10 1.89
N GLY A 84 -6.96 1.80 0.77
CA GLY A 84 -7.99 2.06 -0.24
C GLY A 84 -8.49 0.77 -0.90
N LEU A 85 -7.57 -0.12 -1.28
CA LEU A 85 -7.89 -1.42 -1.91
C LEU A 85 -8.58 -2.39 -0.96
N LEU A 86 -8.34 -2.28 0.35
CA LEU A 86 -9.03 -3.08 1.38
C LEU A 86 -10.47 -2.64 1.62
N LYS A 87 -10.90 -1.49 1.08
CA LYS A 87 -12.30 -1.07 1.15
C LYS A 87 -13.10 -1.82 0.09
N PRO A 88 -14.40 -2.05 0.35
CA PRO A 88 -15.30 -2.70 -0.60
C PRO A 88 -15.40 -1.88 -1.89
N ALA A 89 -15.60 -2.56 -3.02
CA ALA A 89 -15.89 -1.89 -4.27
C ALA A 89 -17.24 -1.17 -4.11
N LYS A 90 -17.30 0.12 -4.48
CA LYS A 90 -18.60 0.79 -4.56
C LYS A 90 -19.35 0.21 -5.76
N GLY A 91 -20.30 -0.69 -5.51
CA GLY A 91 -21.35 -1.07 -6.46
C GLY A 91 -22.29 0.08 -6.76
#